data_AF-A0A077ZFZ2-F1
#
_entry.id   AF-A0A077ZFZ2-F1
#
_cell.length_a   1.000
_cell.length_b   1.000
_cell.length_c   1.000
_cell.angle_alpha   90.00
_cell.angle_beta   90.00
_cell.angle_gamma   90.00
#
_symmetry.space_group_name_H-M   'P 1'
#
loop_
_entity.id
_entity.type
_entity.pdbx_description
1 polymer ?
#
loop_
_entity_poly.entity_id
_entity_poly.type
_entity_poly.pdbx_seq_one_letter_code
_entity_poly.pdbx_strand_id
1 'polypeptide(L)'
;MHAEWNCDYLTRNNILDPWASVNYIAENAEDVKLHKEKLEEAAKKITVKIINGALKTAFVRPSGLHVFNDVTLPLKDAVDRWCFICAMSFSFWVDFMPGEPKYMIKSPDGLLWKGTRAVMVRFNQLIKKFDGSFYNCVKKVNNDPMQLMSLVLENFPCFRDIAIYKGQKVSFLLKAQLLVLGVGVLLDEHGIPGELFTYGEPSEVEMRAVACKCMQLITEIVNVELEKAAETIRVDCLDIDSFVDMDRIWSVAKVQRASSDSQTCGGIPTQGFTCLSRLYNFRTKDNRLANTTVATELERAGFTNFGQVGKILSHNESSICGFLQPVKTLFSNTLMTTYYIMNELLYAQRIADGYETRTQLGWAVPGVGMCGATQKIYELYKPHDGIIQVPESMLSQLLSSGYVYQGVSFAIWPVS
;
A
#
# COMPACT_ATOMS: atom_id res chain seq x y z
N MET A 1 11.67 28.10 -15.57
CA MET A 1 10.67 28.74 -14.69
C MET A 1 9.43 27.88 -14.71
N HIS A 2 9.09 27.26 -13.58
CA HIS A 2 7.81 26.54 -13.44
C HIS A 2 6.68 27.58 -13.35
N ALA A 3 5.49 27.24 -13.86
CA ALA A 3 4.31 28.09 -13.68
C ALA A 3 4.02 28.23 -12.17
N GLU A 4 3.78 29.46 -11.72
CA GLU A 4 3.33 29.71 -10.35
C GLU A 4 2.04 28.91 -10.08
N TRP A 5 1.93 28.37 -8.86
CA TRP A 5 0.71 27.73 -8.40
C TRP A 5 -0.40 28.77 -8.28
N ASN A 6 -1.27 28.86 -9.28
CA ASN A 6 -2.44 29.74 -9.23
C ASN A 6 -3.55 29.12 -8.36
N CYS A 7 -3.31 29.04 -7.04
CA CYS A 7 -4.28 28.55 -6.06
C CYS A 7 -4.76 29.69 -5.15
N ASP A 8 -5.98 30.18 -5.40
CA ASP A 8 -6.58 31.31 -4.67
C ASP A 8 -6.59 31.11 -3.15
N TYR A 9 -6.78 29.87 -2.68
CA TYR A 9 -6.72 29.56 -1.26
C TYR A 9 -5.33 29.83 -0.66
N LEU A 10 -4.25 29.43 -1.33
CA LEU A 10 -2.89 29.61 -0.84
C LEU A 10 -2.51 31.09 -0.83
N THR A 11 -2.74 31.78 -1.95
CA THR A 11 -2.42 33.21 -2.12
C THR A 11 -3.14 34.06 -1.07
N ARG A 12 -4.46 33.87 -0.90
CA ARG A 12 -5.27 34.64 0.07
C ARG A 12 -4.88 34.40 1.52
N ASN A 13 -4.36 33.21 1.85
CA ASN A 13 -4.00 32.85 3.23
C ASN A 13 -2.51 33.06 3.55
N ASN A 14 -1.74 33.61 2.60
CA ASN A 14 -0.30 33.81 2.68
C ASN A 14 0.45 32.51 3.02
N ILE A 15 0.18 31.47 2.23
CA ILE A 15 0.76 30.13 2.39
C ILE A 15 1.65 29.88 1.18
N LEU A 16 2.90 29.49 1.40
CA LEU A 16 3.80 29.12 0.30
C LEU A 16 3.23 27.91 -0.43
N ASP A 17 3.25 27.95 -1.76
CA ASP A 17 2.94 26.78 -2.58
C ASP A 17 3.95 25.64 -2.34
N PRO A 18 3.67 24.41 -2.78
CA PRO A 18 4.57 23.29 -2.55
C PRO A 18 6.01 23.53 -3.03
N TRP A 19 6.23 24.20 -4.16
CA TRP A 19 7.59 24.46 -4.66
C TRP A 19 8.31 25.53 -3.86
N ALA A 20 7.64 26.64 -3.57
CA ALA A 20 8.19 27.67 -2.70
C ALA A 20 8.46 27.12 -1.29
N SER A 21 7.58 26.24 -0.78
CA SER A 21 7.76 25.54 0.49
C SER A 21 9.00 24.65 0.45
N VAL A 22 9.12 23.78 -0.56
CA VAL A 22 10.28 22.89 -0.73
C VAL A 22 11.59 23.66 -0.72
N ASN A 23 11.69 24.75 -1.50
CA ASN A 23 12.90 25.57 -1.56
C ASN A 23 13.18 26.26 -0.22
N TYR A 24 12.17 26.91 0.37
CA TYR A 24 12.31 27.58 1.66
C TYR A 24 12.79 26.62 2.74
N ILE A 25 12.21 25.42 2.83
CA ILE A 25 12.61 24.45 3.83
C ILE A 25 14.01 23.90 3.53
N ALA A 26 14.33 23.53 2.29
CA ALA A 26 15.65 22.99 1.95
C ALA A 26 16.79 23.98 2.25
N GLU A 27 16.54 25.29 2.10
CA GLU A 27 17.51 26.35 2.45
C GLU A 27 17.65 26.57 3.96
N ASN A 28 16.61 26.26 4.74
CA ASN A 28 16.57 26.51 6.19
C ASN A 28 16.68 25.23 7.03
N ALA A 29 16.76 24.04 6.41
CA ALA A 29 16.83 22.76 7.09
C ALA A 29 18.13 22.61 7.90
N GLU A 30 18.02 22.13 9.13
CA GLU A 30 19.15 21.92 10.04
C GLU A 30 19.50 20.43 10.16
N ASP A 31 18.49 19.56 10.20
CA ASP A 31 18.63 18.13 10.49
C ASP A 31 18.87 17.30 9.22
N VAL A 32 18.33 17.73 8.08
CA VAL A 32 18.41 17.01 6.80
C VAL A 32 19.13 17.86 5.75
N LYS A 33 20.18 17.31 5.15
CA LYS A 33 21.03 18.02 4.17
C LYS A 33 21.14 17.28 2.84
N LEU A 34 21.26 18.05 1.76
CA LEU A 34 21.51 17.52 0.42
C LEU A 34 22.96 17.06 0.26
N HIS A 35 23.17 15.82 -0.18
CA HIS A 35 24.48 15.30 -0.54
C HIS A 35 24.74 15.47 -2.04
N LYS A 36 25.28 16.63 -2.44
CA LYS A 36 25.46 17.01 -3.86
C LYS A 36 26.14 15.95 -4.73
N GLU A 37 27.26 15.39 -4.26
CA GLU A 37 27.98 14.36 -5.02
C GLU A 37 27.14 13.11 -5.32
N LYS A 38 26.27 12.70 -4.38
CA LYS A 38 25.38 11.54 -4.56
C LYS A 38 24.23 11.84 -5.52
N LEU A 39 23.76 13.09 -5.57
CA LEU A 39 22.79 13.53 -6.57
C LEU A 39 23.37 13.46 -7.97
N GLU A 40 24.61 13.93 -8.15
CA GLU A 40 25.32 13.83 -9.43
C GLU A 40 25.56 12.37 -9.84
N GLU A 41 25.96 11.50 -8.90
CA GLU A 41 26.14 10.07 -9.14
C GLU A 41 24.82 9.41 -9.59
N ALA A 42 23.70 9.73 -8.92
CA ALA A 42 22.38 9.21 -9.27
C ALA A 42 21.91 9.72 -10.64
N ALA A 43 22.06 11.03 -10.91
CA ALA A 43 21.69 11.65 -12.18
C ALA A 43 22.47 11.01 -13.34
N LYS A 44 23.79 10.83 -13.21
CA LYS A 44 24.61 10.15 -14.24
C LYS A 44 24.10 8.75 -14.55
N LYS A 45 23.74 7.95 -13.53
CA LYS A 45 23.18 6.60 -13.72
C LYS A 45 21.84 6.64 -14.46
N ILE A 46 20.99 7.63 -14.18
CA ILE A 46 19.71 7.82 -14.86
C ILE A 46 19.93 8.23 -16.31
N THR A 47 20.78 9.22 -16.57
CA THR A 47 21.10 9.68 -17.93
C THR A 47 21.63 8.55 -18.79
N VAL A 48 22.58 7.76 -18.31
CA VAL A 48 23.12 6.58 -19.03
C VAL A 48 22.00 5.59 -19.38
N LYS A 49 21.05 5.35 -18.47
CA LYS A 49 19.91 4.47 -18.74
C LYS A 49 18.95 5.04 -19.80
N ILE A 50 18.69 6.34 -19.75
CA ILE A 50 17.83 7.03 -20.73
C ILE A 50 18.44 6.93 -22.13
N ILE A 51 19.72 7.29 -22.28
CA ILE A 51 20.48 7.18 -23.54
C ILE A 51 20.45 5.73 -24.07
N ASN A 52 20.59 4.75 -23.18
CA ASN A 52 20.51 3.33 -23.53
C ASN A 52 19.07 2.83 -23.81
N GLY A 53 18.08 3.71 -23.90
CA GLY A 53 16.72 3.40 -24.35
C GLY A 53 15.78 2.89 -23.27
N ALA A 54 16.09 3.06 -21.97
CA ALA A 54 15.19 2.64 -20.88
C ALA A 54 13.79 3.29 -20.96
N LEU A 55 13.66 4.43 -21.63
CA LEU A 55 12.38 5.11 -21.87
C LEU A 55 11.64 4.66 -23.15
N LYS A 56 12.29 3.93 -24.08
CA LYS A 56 11.62 3.45 -25.31
C LYS A 56 10.57 2.37 -25.01
N THR A 57 10.79 1.59 -23.96
CA THR A 57 9.75 0.79 -23.32
C THR A 57 9.16 1.62 -22.20
N ALA A 58 8.35 2.63 -22.52
CA ALA A 58 7.48 3.22 -21.52
C ALA A 58 6.65 2.06 -20.98
N PHE A 59 6.97 1.58 -19.77
CA PHE A 59 6.00 0.85 -18.99
C PHE A 59 4.85 1.84 -18.84
N VAL A 60 3.85 1.70 -19.67
CA VAL A 60 2.54 2.29 -19.44
C VAL A 60 2.14 1.66 -18.11
N ARG A 61 2.33 2.36 -16.99
CA ARG A 61 1.55 2.07 -15.78
C ARG A 61 0.13 1.88 -16.32
N PRO A 62 -0.58 0.78 -16.01
CA PRO A 62 -1.97 0.65 -16.43
C PRO A 62 -2.62 1.99 -16.15
N SER A 63 -3.05 2.70 -17.18
CA SER A 63 -3.35 4.13 -17.11
C SER A 63 -4.58 4.43 -16.25
N GLY A 64 -5.05 3.44 -15.49
CA GLY A 64 -6.25 3.53 -14.71
C GLY A 64 -6.08 3.13 -13.26
N LEU A 65 -6.85 3.81 -12.43
CA LEU A 65 -7.10 3.44 -11.03
C LEU A 65 -7.79 2.08 -10.92
N HIS A 66 -8.43 1.62 -12.00
CA HIS A 66 -9.04 0.30 -12.11
C HIS A 66 -8.03 -0.77 -12.59
N VAL A 67 -7.04 -1.08 -11.75
CA VAL A 67 -5.94 -2.05 -12.05
C VAL A 67 -6.44 -3.49 -12.27
N PHE A 68 -7.58 -3.84 -11.67
CA PHE A 68 -8.27 -5.13 -11.77
C PHE A 68 -9.76 -4.85 -11.61
N ASN A 69 -10.53 -4.74 -12.69
CA ASN A 69 -11.97 -4.57 -12.51
C ASN A 69 -12.76 -5.08 -13.72
N ASP A 70 -13.44 -6.21 -13.52
CA ASP A 70 -14.58 -6.65 -14.34
C ASP A 70 -15.81 -5.73 -14.11
N VAL A 71 -15.68 -4.77 -13.19
CA VAL A 71 -16.72 -3.82 -12.78
C VAL A 71 -16.42 -2.45 -13.36
N THR A 72 -17.13 -2.07 -14.42
CA THR A 72 -17.21 -0.68 -14.89
C THR A 72 -18.13 0.10 -13.95
N LEU A 73 -17.61 1.14 -13.29
CA LEU A 73 -18.42 2.06 -12.51
C LEU A 73 -18.73 3.31 -13.34
N PRO A 74 -19.93 3.90 -13.21
CA PRO A 74 -20.17 5.25 -13.71
C PRO A 74 -19.15 6.25 -13.12
N LEU A 75 -18.72 7.24 -13.91
CA LEU A 75 -17.72 8.24 -13.51
C LEU A 75 -17.99 8.84 -12.12
N LYS A 76 -19.25 9.19 -11.85
CA LYS A 76 -19.66 9.73 -10.56
C LYS A 76 -19.27 8.80 -9.41
N ASP A 77 -19.58 7.51 -9.54
CA ASP A 77 -19.34 6.51 -8.50
C ASP A 77 -17.86 6.16 -8.40
N ALA A 78 -17.12 6.20 -9.52
CA ALA A 78 -15.67 6.05 -9.53
C ALA A 78 -14.98 7.21 -8.78
N VAL A 79 -15.38 8.45 -9.05
CA VAL A 79 -14.85 9.66 -8.40
C VAL A 79 -15.19 9.67 -6.90
N ASP A 80 -16.42 9.33 -6.55
CA ASP A 80 -16.85 9.24 -5.14
C ASP A 80 -16.08 8.14 -4.40
N ARG A 81 -15.87 6.98 -5.02
CA ARG A 81 -15.04 5.88 -4.49
C ARG A 81 -13.59 6.32 -4.31
N TRP A 82 -13.02 7.04 -5.27
CA TRP A 82 -11.65 7.53 -5.19
C TRP A 82 -11.48 8.54 -4.05
N CYS A 83 -12.39 9.51 -3.94
CA CYS A 83 -12.42 10.44 -2.80
C CYS A 83 -12.50 9.70 -1.47
N PHE A 84 -13.29 8.63 -1.41
CA PHE A 84 -13.39 7.78 -0.22
C PHE A 84 -12.06 7.10 0.13
N ILE A 85 -11.38 6.50 -0.86
CA ILE A 85 -10.06 5.89 -0.69
C ILE A 85 -9.03 6.92 -0.22
N CYS A 86 -8.95 8.09 -0.87
CA CYS A 86 -8.03 9.16 -0.48
C CYS A 86 -8.27 9.68 0.95
N ALA A 87 -9.54 9.73 1.38
CA ALA A 87 -9.89 10.13 2.74
C ALA A 87 -9.53 9.07 3.79
N MET A 88 -9.57 7.78 3.43
CA MET A 88 -9.19 6.67 4.32
C MET A 88 -7.69 6.48 4.44
N SER A 89 -6.93 6.75 3.37
CA SER A 89 -5.47 6.64 3.37
C SER A 89 -4.85 7.57 4.42
N PHE A 90 -4.36 6.94 5.50
CA PHE A 90 -3.62 7.47 6.65
C PHE A 90 -4.01 8.88 7.13
N SER A 91 -4.92 8.93 8.11
CA SER A 91 -5.29 10.13 8.86
C SER A 91 -4.16 10.64 9.76
N PHE A 92 -3.66 11.83 9.45
CA PHE A 92 -3.23 12.81 10.46
C PHE A 92 -3.91 14.15 10.05
N TRP A 93 -3.83 15.20 10.86
CA TRP A 93 -4.25 16.59 10.53
C TRP A 93 -5.70 17.00 10.81
N VAL A 94 -5.84 17.71 11.93
CA VAL A 94 -6.73 18.87 12.09
C VAL A 94 -5.85 20.11 12.14
N ASP A 95 -6.46 21.28 11.86
CA ASP A 95 -5.92 22.57 12.28
C ASP A 95 -5.41 22.43 13.73
N PHE A 96 -4.14 22.73 13.96
CA PHE A 96 -3.58 22.79 15.31
C PHE A 96 -4.46 23.74 16.14
N MET A 97 -5.24 23.19 17.08
CA MET A 97 -5.90 23.96 18.12
C MET A 97 -4.95 24.00 19.33
N PRO A 98 -4.37 25.16 19.67
CA PRO A 98 -3.51 25.28 20.85
C PRO A 98 -4.26 24.78 22.10
N GLY A 99 -3.66 23.83 22.82
CA GLY A 99 -4.22 23.28 24.07
C GLY A 99 -5.03 22.00 23.94
N GLU A 100 -5.33 21.52 22.73
CA GLU A 100 -6.14 20.30 22.54
C GLU A 100 -5.30 19.09 22.06
N PRO A 101 -5.66 17.84 22.45
CA PRO A 101 -4.98 16.64 21.98
C PRO A 101 -5.02 16.51 20.45
N LYS A 102 -3.89 16.14 19.86
CA LYS A 102 -3.76 15.87 18.43
C LYS A 102 -4.85 14.86 17.98
N TYR A 103 -5.42 15.08 16.79
CA TYR A 103 -6.29 14.15 16.05
C TYR A 103 -7.79 14.11 16.45
N MET A 104 -8.43 15.27 16.69
CA MET A 104 -9.88 15.36 16.95
C MET A 104 -10.59 16.39 16.06
N ILE A 105 -11.77 16.04 15.52
CA ILE A 105 -12.63 16.91 14.71
C ILE A 105 -13.87 17.32 15.52
N LYS A 106 -14.19 18.61 15.51
CA LYS A 106 -15.44 19.14 16.08
C LYS A 106 -16.59 19.00 15.10
N SER A 107 -17.66 18.29 15.47
CA SER A 107 -18.91 18.21 14.70
C SER A 107 -19.78 19.46 14.90
N PRO A 108 -20.81 19.67 14.04
CA PRO A 108 -21.71 20.82 14.15
C PRO A 108 -22.47 20.94 15.48
N ASP A 109 -22.67 19.84 16.19
CA ASP A 109 -23.25 19.77 17.54
C ASP A 109 -22.26 20.13 18.66
N GLY A 110 -20.99 20.39 18.30
CA GLY A 110 -19.93 20.76 19.23
C GLY A 110 -19.11 19.60 19.79
N LEU A 111 -19.45 18.34 19.48
CA LEU A 111 -18.72 17.16 19.98
C LEU A 111 -17.39 16.93 19.26
N LEU A 112 -16.43 16.31 19.95
CA LEU A 112 -15.11 15.99 19.41
C LEU A 112 -15.00 14.50 19.04
N TRP A 113 -14.50 14.22 17.84
CA TRP A 113 -14.41 12.87 17.28
C TRP A 113 -13.00 12.56 16.79
N LYS A 114 -12.53 11.33 17.03
CA LYS A 114 -11.24 10.81 16.57
C LYS A 114 -11.40 9.57 15.68
N GLY A 115 -10.35 9.22 14.93
CA GLY A 115 -10.31 8.03 14.09
C GLY A 115 -11.44 7.99 13.05
N THR A 116 -12.03 6.82 12.81
CA THR A 116 -13.10 6.61 11.82
C THR A 116 -14.30 7.55 12.00
N ARG A 117 -14.63 7.93 13.24
CA ARG A 117 -15.75 8.86 13.51
C ARG A 117 -15.44 10.29 13.03
N ALA A 118 -14.18 10.71 13.11
CA ALA A 118 -13.73 12.00 12.59
C ALA A 118 -13.90 12.05 11.06
N VAL A 119 -13.54 10.96 10.38
CA VAL A 119 -13.75 10.78 8.93
C VAL A 119 -15.23 10.87 8.58
N MET A 120 -16.11 10.18 9.32
CA MET A 120 -17.56 10.22 9.10
C MET A 120 -18.16 11.63 9.28
N VAL A 121 -17.69 12.41 10.25
CA VAL A 121 -18.13 13.81 10.43
C VAL A 121 -17.81 14.65 9.19
N ARG A 122 -16.66 14.44 8.55
CA ARG A 122 -16.29 15.14 7.31
C ARG A 122 -17.07 14.65 6.10
N PHE A 123 -17.33 13.34 5.97
CA PHE A 123 -18.24 12.82 4.94
C PHE A 123 -19.65 13.40 5.10
N ASN A 124 -20.16 13.54 6.31
CA ASN A 124 -21.44 14.19 6.56
C ASN A 124 -21.45 15.67 6.14
N GLN A 125 -20.32 16.36 6.23
CA GLN A 125 -20.19 17.74 5.73
C GLN A 125 -20.12 17.80 4.19
N LEU A 126 -19.40 16.86 3.55
CA LEU A 126 -19.44 16.66 2.09
C LEU A 126 -20.89 16.44 1.64
N ILE A 127 -21.61 15.56 2.34
CA ILE A 127 -22.99 15.22 2.04
C ILE A 127 -23.90 16.45 2.06
N LYS A 128 -23.77 17.30 3.07
CA LYS A 128 -24.62 18.50 3.22
C LYS A 128 -24.34 19.60 2.19
N LYS A 129 -23.10 19.76 1.73
CA LYS A 129 -22.69 20.88 0.85
C LYS A 129 -22.66 20.54 -0.64
N PHE A 130 -22.49 19.27 -0.97
CA PHE A 130 -22.28 18.78 -2.34
C PHE A 130 -23.19 17.59 -2.66
N ASP A 131 -24.39 17.54 -2.07
CA ASP A 131 -25.42 16.51 -2.30
C ASP A 131 -24.90 15.07 -2.21
N GLY A 132 -24.02 14.79 -1.26
CA GLY A 132 -23.50 13.43 -1.04
C GLY A 132 -22.40 12.97 -1.99
N SER A 133 -21.97 13.79 -2.95
CA SER A 133 -21.06 13.36 -4.01
C SER A 133 -19.91 14.33 -4.20
N PHE A 134 -18.68 13.82 -4.13
CA PHE A 134 -17.48 14.58 -4.45
C PHE A 134 -17.42 14.93 -5.93
N TYR A 135 -18.04 14.14 -6.81
CA TYR A 135 -18.18 14.49 -8.22
C TYR A 135 -18.88 15.85 -8.44
N ASN A 136 -19.75 16.28 -7.53
CA ASN A 136 -20.34 17.62 -7.59
C ASN A 136 -19.31 18.75 -7.34
N CYS A 137 -18.25 18.49 -6.58
CA CYS A 137 -17.11 19.40 -6.48
C CYS A 137 -16.42 19.55 -7.84
N VAL A 138 -16.16 18.43 -8.52
CA VAL A 138 -15.50 18.37 -9.84
C VAL A 138 -16.32 19.12 -10.89
N LYS A 139 -17.65 18.91 -10.91
CA LYS A 139 -18.56 19.68 -11.78
C LYS A 139 -18.57 21.18 -11.45
N LYS A 140 -18.59 21.54 -10.17
CA LYS A 140 -18.66 22.95 -9.73
C LYS A 140 -17.47 23.77 -10.23
N VAL A 141 -16.30 23.14 -10.33
CA VAL A 141 -15.08 23.79 -10.81
C VAL A 141 -14.80 23.53 -12.29
N ASN A 142 -15.78 22.97 -13.03
CA ASN A 142 -15.67 22.67 -14.45
C ASN A 142 -14.40 21.87 -14.81
N ASN A 143 -14.07 20.86 -14.01
CA ASN A 143 -12.88 20.01 -14.14
C ASN A 143 -11.53 20.75 -14.05
N ASP A 144 -11.50 22.01 -13.62
CA ASP A 144 -10.25 22.73 -13.39
C ASP A 144 -9.54 22.16 -12.14
N PRO A 145 -8.33 21.60 -12.28
CA PRO A 145 -7.63 20.94 -11.18
C PRO A 145 -7.22 21.92 -10.07
N MET A 146 -6.89 23.17 -10.40
CA MET A 146 -6.46 24.19 -9.43
C MET A 146 -7.64 24.80 -8.70
N GLN A 147 -8.76 25.00 -9.37
CA GLN A 147 -10.01 25.37 -8.73
C GLN A 147 -10.56 24.22 -7.87
N LEU A 148 -10.40 22.96 -8.32
CA LEU A 148 -10.71 21.78 -7.50
C LEU A 148 -9.86 21.73 -6.25
N MET A 149 -8.55 21.95 -6.39
CA MET A 149 -7.60 22.05 -5.26
C MET A 149 -8.07 23.12 -4.27
N SER A 150 -8.33 24.34 -4.74
CA SER A 150 -8.81 25.45 -3.91
C SER A 150 -10.10 25.07 -3.16
N LEU A 151 -11.09 24.53 -3.87
CA LEU A 151 -12.36 24.09 -3.30
C LEU A 151 -12.17 22.97 -2.26
N VAL A 152 -11.25 22.04 -2.52
CA VAL A 152 -10.91 20.94 -1.60
C VAL A 152 -10.30 21.48 -0.32
N LEU A 153 -9.33 22.38 -0.41
CA LEU A 153 -8.68 22.98 0.76
C LEU A 153 -9.65 23.86 1.55
N GLU A 154 -10.56 24.56 0.89
CA GLU A 154 -11.59 25.34 1.57
C GLU A 154 -12.54 24.47 2.38
N ASN A 155 -12.97 23.33 1.83
CA ASN A 155 -14.10 22.56 2.39
C ASN A 155 -13.69 21.31 3.17
N PHE A 156 -12.49 20.76 2.94
CA PHE A 156 -12.04 19.51 3.55
C PHE A 156 -10.69 19.71 4.26
N PRO A 157 -10.69 20.20 5.52
CA PRO A 157 -9.48 20.42 6.28
C PRO A 157 -8.57 19.18 6.44
N CYS A 158 -9.10 17.97 6.31
CA CYS A 158 -8.30 16.73 6.34
C CYS A 158 -7.36 16.55 5.14
N PHE A 159 -7.51 17.38 4.09
CA PHE A 159 -6.61 17.46 2.94
C PHE A 159 -5.62 18.63 3.05
N ARG A 160 -5.73 19.47 4.11
CA ARG A 160 -4.80 20.56 4.39
C ARG A 160 -3.56 20.00 5.03
N ASP A 161 -2.60 19.72 4.18
CA ASP A 161 -1.25 19.40 4.54
C ASP A 161 -0.44 20.72 4.56
N ILE A 162 -0.61 21.44 5.66
CA ILE A 162 -0.11 22.80 5.91
C ILE A 162 0.49 22.85 7.31
N ALA A 163 1.68 23.44 7.43
CA ALA A 163 2.40 23.57 8.69
C ALA A 163 2.95 24.99 8.89
N ILE A 164 3.29 25.32 10.14
CA ILE A 164 4.13 26.48 10.44
C ILE A 164 5.54 25.96 10.67
N TYR A 165 6.47 26.31 9.78
CA TYR A 165 7.89 25.97 9.87
C TYR A 165 8.70 27.25 10.00
N LYS A 166 9.44 27.40 11.12
CA LYS A 166 10.24 28.60 11.44
C LYS A 166 9.49 29.94 11.25
N GLY A 167 8.21 29.97 11.63
CA GLY A 167 7.35 31.15 11.52
C GLY A 167 6.68 31.34 10.15
N GLN A 168 7.05 30.55 9.13
CA GLN A 168 6.45 30.60 7.80
C GLN A 168 5.36 29.54 7.67
N LYS A 169 4.22 29.90 7.06
CA LYS A 169 3.23 28.91 6.63
C LYS A 169 3.72 28.23 5.36
N VAL A 170 4.00 26.95 5.48
CA VAL A 170 4.45 26.07 4.38
C VAL A 170 3.36 25.06 4.09
N SER A 171 3.26 24.63 2.85
CA SER A 171 2.28 23.63 2.45
C SER A 171 2.87 22.62 1.51
N PHE A 172 2.23 21.48 1.50
CA PHE A 172 2.57 20.44 0.58
C PHE A 172 1.37 19.68 0.04
N LEU A 173 0.23 19.67 0.72
CA LEU A 173 -1.03 19.28 0.09
C LEU A 173 -1.08 17.85 -0.47
N LEU A 174 -0.28 16.88 0.01
CA LEU A 174 -0.08 15.57 -0.66
C LEU A 174 -1.38 14.88 -1.07
N LYS A 175 -2.32 14.83 -0.11
CA LYS A 175 -3.59 14.14 -0.30
C LYS A 175 -4.51 14.89 -1.21
N ALA A 176 -4.54 16.23 -1.09
CA ALA A 176 -5.34 17.07 -1.97
C ALA A 176 -4.87 16.86 -3.41
N GLN A 177 -3.55 16.73 -3.58
CA GLN A 177 -2.93 16.46 -4.86
C GLN A 177 -3.27 15.07 -5.37
N LEU A 178 -3.07 13.99 -4.58
CA LEU A 178 -3.48 12.62 -4.97
C LEU A 178 -4.96 12.52 -5.32
N LEU A 179 -5.82 13.23 -4.59
CA LEU A 179 -7.24 13.31 -4.88
C LEU A 179 -7.48 13.93 -6.26
N VAL A 180 -6.96 15.12 -6.51
CA VAL A 180 -7.11 15.83 -7.80
C VAL A 180 -6.49 15.02 -8.95
N LEU A 181 -5.33 14.40 -8.72
CA LEU A 181 -4.65 13.53 -9.68
C LEU A 181 -5.51 12.34 -10.10
N GLY A 182 -6.00 11.58 -9.13
CA GLY A 182 -6.82 10.42 -9.46
C GLY A 182 -8.19 10.81 -10.03
N VAL A 183 -8.72 12.00 -9.71
CA VAL A 183 -9.87 12.55 -10.45
C VAL A 183 -9.49 12.76 -11.92
N GLY A 184 -8.32 13.35 -12.22
CA GLY A 184 -7.83 13.51 -13.58
C GLY A 184 -7.72 12.18 -14.35
N VAL A 185 -7.16 11.15 -13.70
CA VAL A 185 -7.07 9.80 -14.28
C VAL A 185 -8.47 9.22 -14.56
N LEU A 186 -9.41 9.34 -13.62
CA LEU A 186 -10.78 8.86 -13.83
C LEU A 186 -11.51 9.63 -14.93
N LEU A 187 -11.27 10.93 -15.05
CA LEU A 187 -11.79 11.73 -16.16
C LEU A 187 -11.25 11.19 -17.49
N ASP A 188 -9.94 10.93 -17.58
CA ASP A 188 -9.31 10.43 -18.81
C ASP A 188 -9.79 9.02 -19.18
N GLU A 189 -9.94 8.12 -18.20
CA GLU A 189 -10.58 6.80 -18.37
C GLU A 189 -12.00 6.89 -18.95
N HIS A 190 -12.70 7.99 -18.68
CA HIS A 190 -14.05 8.26 -19.20
C HIS A 190 -14.05 9.18 -20.43
N GLY A 191 -12.88 9.45 -21.03
CA GLY A 191 -12.73 10.27 -22.24
C GLY A 191 -12.77 11.78 -22.01
N ILE A 192 -12.40 12.26 -20.81
CA ILE A 192 -12.38 13.67 -20.41
C ILE A 192 -10.95 14.07 -20.02
N PRO A 193 -10.26 14.95 -20.74
CA PRO A 193 -8.84 15.27 -20.50
C PRO A 193 -8.59 16.06 -19.21
N GLY A 194 -7.44 15.83 -18.54
CA GLY A 194 -6.99 16.53 -17.33
C GLY A 194 -5.45 16.59 -17.14
N GLU A 195 -4.95 17.55 -16.34
CA GLU A 195 -3.51 17.87 -16.11
C GLU A 195 -3.06 17.74 -14.62
N LEU A 196 -1.73 17.72 -14.36
CA LEU A 196 -1.02 17.01 -13.26
C LEU A 196 -0.23 17.90 -12.25
N PHE A 197 -0.17 17.55 -10.92
CA PHE A 197 0.70 18.19 -9.88
C PHE A 197 1.09 17.28 -8.66
N THR A 198 2.14 17.61 -7.86
CA THR A 198 2.86 16.77 -6.82
C THR A 198 3.17 17.32 -5.35
N TYR A 199 3.03 16.44 -4.30
CA TYR A 199 3.68 16.21 -2.92
C TYR A 199 3.77 17.20 -1.69
N GLY A 200 4.20 16.76 -0.44
CA GLY A 200 3.54 16.34 0.88
C GLY A 200 4.23 16.67 2.30
N GLU A 201 3.55 16.58 3.50
CA GLU A 201 3.66 16.75 5.04
C GLU A 201 4.94 17.04 5.97
N PRO A 202 4.81 17.55 7.29
CA PRO A 202 5.65 18.22 8.38
C PRO A 202 7.07 17.89 8.86
N SER A 203 7.33 16.80 9.55
CA SER A 203 8.71 16.39 9.94
C SER A 203 9.33 15.51 8.87
N GLU A 204 8.43 14.83 8.19
CA GLU A 204 8.53 14.52 6.79
C GLU A 204 8.66 15.81 5.93
N VAL A 205 8.52 17.06 6.43
CA VAL A 205 8.65 18.26 5.56
C VAL A 205 10.10 18.33 5.20
N GLU A 206 11.01 18.34 6.16
CA GLU A 206 12.42 18.45 5.79
C GLU A 206 12.82 17.25 4.93
N MET A 207 12.45 16.02 5.31
CA MET A 207 12.79 14.85 4.50
C MET A 207 12.15 14.86 3.11
N ARG A 208 10.87 15.23 2.97
CA ARG A 208 10.17 15.30 1.68
C ARG A 208 10.56 16.52 0.89
N ALA A 209 10.70 17.69 1.50
CA ALA A 209 11.25 18.87 0.85
C ALA A 209 12.64 18.56 0.32
N VAL A 210 13.52 17.98 1.15
CA VAL A 210 14.85 17.57 0.71
C VAL A 210 14.77 16.47 -0.35
N ALA A 211 13.90 15.46 -0.22
CA ALA A 211 13.74 14.41 -1.24
C ALA A 211 13.17 14.97 -2.55
N CYS A 212 12.13 15.79 -2.51
CA CYS A 212 11.58 16.53 -3.64
C CYS A 212 12.64 17.43 -4.26
N LYS A 213 13.46 18.10 -3.45
CA LYS A 213 14.58 18.91 -3.92
C LYS A 213 15.66 18.04 -4.57
N CYS A 214 15.94 16.85 -4.03
CA CYS A 214 16.81 15.85 -4.67
C CYS A 214 16.25 15.49 -6.05
N MET A 215 14.96 15.18 -6.15
CA MET A 215 14.32 14.83 -7.42
C MET A 215 14.40 15.98 -8.42
N GLN A 216 14.10 17.21 -8.01
CA GLN A 216 14.26 18.42 -8.85
C GLN A 216 15.68 18.57 -9.36
N LEU A 217 16.67 18.53 -8.46
CA LEU A 217 18.08 18.71 -8.80
C LEU A 217 18.57 17.57 -9.71
N ILE A 218 18.14 16.33 -9.47
CA ILE A 218 18.45 15.21 -10.35
C ILE A 218 17.83 15.43 -11.73
N THR A 219 16.57 15.87 -11.83
CA THR A 219 15.92 16.20 -13.12
C THR A 219 16.68 17.29 -13.87
N GLU A 220 17.10 18.36 -13.18
CA GLU A 220 17.92 19.43 -13.76
C GLU A 220 19.26 18.91 -14.27
N ILE A 221 19.99 18.16 -13.46
CA ILE A 221 21.29 17.57 -13.85
C ILE A 221 21.10 16.60 -15.03
N VAL A 222 20.08 15.73 -15.00
CA VAL A 222 19.79 14.80 -16.10
C VAL A 222 19.52 15.56 -17.39
N ASN A 223 18.68 16.59 -17.36
CA ASN A 223 18.39 17.40 -18.56
C ASN A 223 19.65 18.09 -19.11
N VAL A 224 20.52 18.63 -18.25
CA VAL A 224 21.80 19.21 -18.66
C VAL A 224 22.70 18.15 -19.30
N GLU A 225 22.77 16.94 -18.74
CA GLU A 225 23.59 15.86 -19.29
C GLU A 225 23.02 15.28 -20.59
N LEU A 226 21.69 15.23 -20.74
CA LEU A 226 21.01 14.85 -21.99
C LEU A 226 21.28 15.88 -23.09
N GLU A 227 21.21 17.17 -22.77
CA GLU A 227 21.54 18.25 -23.69
C GLU A 227 23.00 18.18 -24.16
N LYS A 228 23.95 17.93 -23.24
CA LYS A 228 25.37 17.69 -23.59
C LYS A 228 25.56 16.45 -24.47
N ALA A 229 24.74 15.42 -24.30
CA ALA A 229 24.74 14.22 -25.13
C ALA A 229 23.99 14.39 -26.46
N ALA A 230 23.47 15.59 -26.75
CA ALA A 230 22.65 15.89 -27.93
C ALA A 230 21.37 15.03 -28.05
N GLU A 231 20.82 14.58 -26.92
CA GLU A 231 19.52 13.91 -26.88
C GLU A 231 18.38 14.93 -27.04
N THR A 232 17.33 14.55 -27.76
CA THR A 232 16.14 15.40 -27.97
C THR A 232 15.10 15.25 -26.86
N ILE A 233 15.29 14.27 -25.98
CA ILE A 233 14.37 13.95 -24.89
C ILE A 233 14.61 14.90 -23.72
N ARG A 234 13.52 15.41 -23.14
CA ARG A 234 13.53 16.17 -21.90
C ARG A 234 12.74 15.43 -20.84
N VAL A 235 13.28 15.39 -19.62
CA VAL A 235 12.59 14.86 -18.45
C VAL A 235 11.85 16.01 -17.78
N ASP A 236 10.52 15.95 -17.77
CA ASP A 236 9.70 16.97 -17.11
C ASP A 236 9.65 16.78 -15.58
N CYS A 237 9.56 15.52 -15.13
CA CYS A 237 9.54 15.17 -13.71
C CYS A 237 10.14 13.79 -13.44
N LEU A 238 10.59 13.59 -12.20
CA LEU A 238 11.04 12.31 -11.69
C LEU A 238 10.25 11.98 -10.40
N ASP A 239 9.60 10.82 -10.37
CA ASP A 239 8.80 10.37 -9.22
C ASP A 239 9.51 9.25 -8.46
N ILE A 240 9.69 9.44 -7.15
CA ILE A 240 10.35 8.45 -6.30
C ILE A 240 9.54 7.16 -6.20
N ASP A 241 8.20 7.23 -6.21
CA ASP A 241 7.36 6.03 -6.17
C ASP A 241 7.53 5.22 -7.44
N SER A 242 7.62 5.88 -8.60
CA SER A 242 7.98 5.23 -9.85
C SER A 242 9.39 4.59 -9.80
N PHE A 243 10.35 5.19 -9.11
CA PHE A 243 11.67 4.58 -8.89
C PHE A 243 11.64 3.43 -7.89
N VAL A 244 10.87 3.53 -6.81
CA VAL A 244 10.73 2.47 -5.79
C VAL A 244 9.92 1.31 -6.35
N ASP A 245 8.87 1.58 -7.12
CA ASP A 245 8.13 0.55 -7.86
C ASP A 245 9.02 -0.08 -8.92
N MET A 246 9.76 0.72 -9.71
CA MET A 246 10.74 0.15 -10.63
C MET A 246 11.78 -0.66 -9.89
N ASP A 247 12.39 -0.17 -8.81
CA ASP A 247 13.35 -0.94 -8.04
C ASP A 247 12.70 -2.17 -7.41
N ARG A 248 11.46 -2.10 -6.95
CA ARG A 248 10.73 -3.25 -6.39
C ARG A 248 10.41 -4.27 -7.46
N ILE A 249 9.92 -3.86 -8.63
CA ILE A 249 9.67 -4.73 -9.79
C ILE A 249 11.00 -5.28 -10.30
N TRP A 250 12.05 -4.48 -10.38
CA TRP A 250 13.37 -4.88 -10.83
C TRP A 250 14.12 -5.69 -9.79
N SER A 251 13.84 -5.54 -8.49
CA SER A 251 14.37 -6.34 -7.40
C SER A 251 13.59 -7.65 -7.32
N VAL A 252 12.29 -7.66 -7.59
CA VAL A 252 11.53 -8.89 -7.84
C VAL A 252 12.06 -9.56 -9.13
N ALA A 253 12.30 -8.80 -10.19
CA ALA A 253 12.83 -9.30 -11.46
C ALA A 253 14.34 -9.63 -11.40
N LYS A 254 15.11 -9.06 -10.48
CA LYS A 254 16.49 -9.43 -10.15
C LYS A 254 16.51 -10.58 -9.16
N VAL A 255 15.54 -10.72 -8.29
CA VAL A 255 15.29 -12.01 -7.61
C VAL A 255 14.95 -13.06 -8.67
N GLN A 256 14.35 -12.68 -9.80
CA GLN A 256 14.18 -13.57 -10.97
C GLN A 256 15.40 -13.68 -11.91
N ARG A 257 16.33 -12.70 -11.96
CA ARG A 257 17.45 -12.63 -12.94
C ARG A 257 18.85 -12.78 -12.34
N ALA A 258 19.05 -12.46 -11.06
CA ALA A 258 20.30 -12.62 -10.32
C ALA A 258 20.45 -14.02 -9.72
N SER A 259 19.48 -14.91 -9.93
CA SER A 259 19.76 -16.33 -10.12
C SER A 259 20.40 -16.53 -11.50
N SER A 260 21.62 -16.01 -11.67
CA SER A 260 22.51 -16.32 -12.79
C SER A 260 23.24 -17.65 -12.60
N ASP A 261 22.97 -18.36 -11.51
CA ASP A 261 22.93 -19.82 -11.54
C ASP A 261 21.51 -20.21 -11.93
N SER A 262 21.37 -20.98 -12.99
CA SER A 262 20.11 -21.45 -13.56
C SER A 262 19.19 -22.09 -12.52
N GLN A 263 18.46 -21.29 -11.76
CA GLN A 263 17.37 -21.71 -10.89
C GLN A 263 16.10 -21.19 -11.53
N THR A 264 15.25 -22.13 -11.92
CA THR A 264 13.95 -21.91 -12.51
C THR A 264 13.05 -21.28 -11.44
N CYS A 265 13.13 -19.96 -11.21
CA CYS A 265 12.39 -19.28 -10.15
C CYS A 265 10.87 -19.29 -10.42
N GLY A 266 10.21 -20.42 -10.14
CA GLY A 266 8.81 -20.66 -10.49
C GLY A 266 8.53 -22.07 -11.01
N GLY A 267 9.52 -22.97 -11.02
CA GLY A 267 9.28 -24.39 -11.28
C GLY A 267 8.25 -24.96 -10.31
N ILE A 268 7.42 -25.87 -10.81
CA ILE A 268 6.49 -26.63 -9.97
C ILE A 268 7.29 -27.78 -9.34
N PRO A 269 7.46 -27.81 -8.01
CA PRO A 269 8.04 -28.96 -7.33
C PRO A 269 7.29 -30.23 -7.74
N THR A 270 8.00 -31.32 -8.03
CA THR A 270 7.36 -32.59 -8.49
C THR A 270 7.42 -33.68 -7.43
N GLN A 271 8.27 -33.53 -6.40
CA GLN A 271 8.49 -34.51 -5.33
C GLN A 271 8.45 -33.81 -3.96
N GLY A 272 8.61 -34.58 -2.87
CA GLY A 272 8.71 -34.01 -1.52
C GLY A 272 7.39 -33.55 -0.88
N PHE A 273 6.27 -33.70 -1.57
CA PHE A 273 4.97 -33.34 -1.03
C PHE A 273 4.48 -34.31 0.05
N THR A 274 3.84 -33.73 1.06
CA THR A 274 3.07 -34.45 2.07
C THR A 274 1.64 -33.94 2.04
N CYS A 275 0.68 -34.87 2.11
CA CYS A 275 -0.73 -34.52 2.18
C CYS A 275 -1.02 -33.86 3.53
N LEU A 276 -1.64 -32.70 3.48
CA LEU A 276 -2.02 -31.92 4.64
C LEU A 276 -3.52 -32.11 4.86
N SER A 277 -3.89 -32.54 6.06
CA SER A 277 -5.28 -32.69 6.47
C SER A 277 -5.64 -31.65 7.52
N ARG A 278 -6.90 -31.24 7.56
CA ARG A 278 -7.42 -30.38 8.62
C ARG A 278 -8.03 -31.23 9.71
N LEU A 279 -7.62 -30.98 10.95
CA LEU A 279 -8.12 -31.63 12.13
C LEU A 279 -8.64 -30.59 13.12
N TYR A 280 -9.65 -30.95 13.89
CA TYR A 280 -10.25 -30.06 14.88
C TYR A 280 -10.65 -30.81 16.14
N ASN A 281 -10.35 -30.24 17.30
CA ASN A 281 -10.81 -30.78 18.56
C ASN A 281 -11.96 -29.92 19.10
N PHE A 282 -13.18 -30.45 19.11
CA PHE A 282 -14.36 -29.72 19.57
C PHE A 282 -14.33 -29.37 21.06
N ARG A 283 -13.54 -30.08 21.88
CA ARG A 283 -13.41 -29.82 23.32
C ARG A 283 -12.51 -28.62 23.60
N THR A 284 -11.35 -28.57 22.94
CA THR A 284 -10.36 -27.49 23.12
C THR A 284 -10.52 -26.36 22.11
N LYS A 285 -11.35 -26.54 21.08
CA LYS A 285 -11.50 -25.66 19.91
C LYS A 285 -10.22 -25.50 19.08
N ASP A 286 -9.24 -26.39 19.25
CA ASP A 286 -7.96 -26.32 18.54
C ASP A 286 -8.10 -26.80 17.09
N ASN A 287 -7.67 -25.97 16.15
CA ASN A 287 -7.66 -26.24 14.71
C ASN A 287 -6.24 -26.49 14.23
N ARG A 288 -5.99 -27.68 13.68
CA ARG A 288 -4.67 -28.05 13.17
C ARG A 288 -4.69 -28.44 11.71
N LEU A 289 -3.61 -28.11 11.03
CA LEU A 289 -3.19 -28.68 9.77
C LEU A 289 -2.05 -29.66 10.08
N ALA A 290 -2.14 -30.89 9.59
CA ALA A 290 -1.17 -31.93 9.90
C ALA A 290 -0.93 -32.85 8.70
N ASN A 291 0.30 -33.36 8.59
CA ASN A 291 0.60 -34.45 7.66
C ASN A 291 -0.06 -35.76 8.13
N THR A 292 -0.07 -36.79 7.28
CA THR A 292 -0.73 -38.08 7.57
C THR A 292 -0.31 -38.71 8.90
N THR A 293 0.98 -38.66 9.25
CA THR A 293 1.51 -39.25 10.49
C THR A 293 0.98 -38.52 11.72
N VAL A 294 1.12 -37.19 11.74
CA VAL A 294 0.67 -36.35 12.86
C VAL A 294 -0.86 -36.33 12.94
N ALA A 295 -1.57 -36.41 11.81
CA ALA A 295 -3.02 -36.53 11.78
C ALA A 295 -3.51 -37.77 12.53
N THR A 296 -2.86 -38.92 12.31
CA THR A 296 -3.20 -40.18 12.99
C THR A 296 -2.99 -40.09 14.51
N GLU A 297 -1.94 -39.41 14.96
CA GLU A 297 -1.67 -39.17 16.38
C GLU A 297 -2.71 -38.24 17.01
N LEU A 298 -3.09 -37.18 16.31
CA LEU A 298 -4.11 -36.23 16.75
C LEU A 298 -5.51 -36.87 16.80
N GLU A 299 -5.85 -37.76 15.87
CA GLU A 299 -7.09 -38.54 15.91
C GLU A 299 -7.17 -39.39 17.18
N ARG A 300 -6.07 -40.05 17.57
CA ARG A 300 -5.98 -40.79 18.85
C ARG A 300 -6.10 -39.86 20.07
N ALA A 301 -5.72 -38.59 19.92
CA ALA A 301 -5.87 -37.56 20.94
C ALA A 301 -7.27 -36.90 20.95
N GLY A 302 -8.21 -37.39 20.15
CA GLY A 302 -9.60 -36.91 20.13
C GLY A 302 -9.89 -35.78 19.15
N PHE A 303 -9.00 -35.52 18.18
CA PHE A 303 -9.30 -34.63 17.07
C PHE A 303 -10.17 -35.33 16.03
N THR A 304 -11.12 -34.60 15.45
CA THR A 304 -11.87 -35.00 14.26
C THR A 304 -11.11 -34.58 13.01
N ASN A 305 -10.87 -35.53 12.11
CA ASN A 305 -10.21 -35.27 10.84
C ASN A 305 -11.24 -34.93 9.75
N PHE A 306 -11.13 -33.74 9.17
CA PHE A 306 -11.99 -33.25 8.10
C PHE A 306 -11.49 -33.60 6.69
N GLY A 307 -10.39 -34.35 6.60
CA GLY A 307 -9.81 -34.77 5.34
C GLY A 307 -8.75 -33.81 4.81
N GLN A 308 -8.29 -34.12 3.60
CA GLN A 308 -7.16 -33.45 2.96
C GLN A 308 -7.56 -32.07 2.46
N VAL A 309 -6.71 -31.07 2.75
CA VAL A 309 -6.88 -29.69 2.29
C VAL A 309 -5.91 -29.30 1.18
N GLY A 310 -4.87 -30.11 0.94
CA GLY A 310 -3.84 -29.87 -0.06
C GLY A 310 -2.57 -30.64 0.23
N LYS A 311 -1.50 -30.30 -0.50
CA LYS A 311 -0.15 -30.85 -0.35
C LYS A 311 0.82 -29.72 0.01
N ILE A 312 1.71 -29.97 0.96
CA ILE A 312 2.78 -29.05 1.37
C ILE A 312 4.15 -29.73 1.20
N LEU A 313 5.19 -28.96 0.88
CA LEU A 313 6.54 -29.51 0.80
C LEU A 313 7.11 -29.81 2.19
N SER A 314 7.71 -30.99 2.33
CA SER A 314 8.36 -31.44 3.57
C SER A 314 9.73 -30.82 3.81
N HIS A 315 10.39 -30.33 2.76
CA HIS A 315 11.74 -29.79 2.80
C HIS A 315 11.87 -28.59 1.86
N ASN A 316 12.99 -27.88 1.99
CA ASN A 316 13.23 -26.70 1.18
C ASN A 316 13.73 -27.08 -0.23
N GLU A 317 12.93 -26.79 -1.26
CA GLU A 317 13.34 -26.87 -2.67
C GLU A 317 13.44 -25.48 -3.30
N SER A 318 14.04 -24.50 -2.60
CA SER A 318 14.19 -23.11 -3.13
C SER A 318 14.84 -23.05 -4.53
N SER A 319 15.65 -24.05 -4.90
CA SER A 319 16.26 -24.15 -6.22
C SER A 319 15.26 -24.36 -7.36
N ILE A 320 14.10 -24.97 -7.06
CA ILE A 320 12.99 -25.21 -8.00
C ILE A 320 11.93 -24.13 -7.85
N CYS A 321 11.67 -23.68 -6.62
CA CYS A 321 10.70 -22.63 -6.35
C CYS A 321 11.32 -21.58 -5.41
N GLY A 322 11.85 -20.50 -5.99
CA GLY A 322 12.45 -19.40 -5.24
C GLY A 322 11.49 -18.62 -4.33
N PHE A 323 10.18 -18.88 -4.43
CA PHE A 323 9.14 -18.27 -3.60
C PHE A 323 8.82 -19.08 -2.33
N LEU A 324 9.48 -20.22 -2.12
CA LEU A 324 9.26 -21.06 -0.97
C LEU A 324 9.65 -20.37 0.33
N GLN A 325 8.77 -20.49 1.30
CA GLN A 325 8.97 -19.97 2.65
C GLN A 325 8.51 -21.03 3.67
N PRO A 326 9.16 -21.09 4.83
CA PRO A 326 8.77 -22.01 5.89
C PRO A 326 7.44 -21.57 6.52
N VAL A 327 6.50 -22.50 6.65
CA VAL A 327 5.27 -22.30 7.42
C VAL A 327 5.55 -22.63 8.87
N LYS A 328 5.84 -21.61 9.68
CA LYS A 328 6.09 -21.75 11.12
C LYS A 328 4.77 -21.99 11.85
N THR A 329 4.77 -22.92 12.79
CA THR A 329 3.63 -23.17 13.66
C THR A 329 3.83 -22.41 14.96
N LEU A 330 2.82 -21.67 15.39
CA LEU A 330 2.74 -20.95 16.64
C LEU A 330 1.57 -21.50 17.46
N PHE A 331 1.66 -21.43 18.79
CA PHE A 331 0.57 -21.79 19.67
C PHE A 331 0.29 -20.66 20.67
N SER A 332 -0.98 -20.28 20.80
CA SER A 332 -1.40 -19.33 21.83
C SER A 332 -1.83 -20.10 23.07
N ASN A 333 -1.09 -19.98 24.17
CA ASN A 333 -1.51 -20.54 25.46
C ASN A 333 -2.78 -19.87 26.00
N THR A 334 -2.99 -18.59 25.68
CA THR A 334 -4.17 -17.83 26.14
C THR A 334 -5.43 -18.24 25.41
N LEU A 335 -5.34 -18.48 24.09
CA LEU A 335 -6.50 -18.82 23.25
C LEU A 335 -6.62 -20.34 23.00
N MET A 336 -5.63 -21.13 23.42
CA MET A 336 -5.55 -22.58 23.22
C MET A 336 -5.69 -22.99 21.74
N THR A 337 -5.17 -22.18 20.82
CA THR A 337 -5.29 -22.39 19.37
C THR A 337 -3.94 -22.35 18.66
N THR A 338 -3.86 -23.10 17.57
CA THR A 338 -2.70 -23.20 16.69
C THR A 338 -2.80 -22.18 15.56
N TYR A 339 -1.69 -21.49 15.26
CA TYR A 339 -1.57 -20.52 14.19
C TYR A 339 -0.38 -20.84 13.28
N TYR A 340 -0.57 -20.80 11.97
CA TYR A 340 0.45 -21.06 10.95
C TYR A 340 0.83 -19.76 10.23
N ILE A 341 2.11 -19.41 10.24
CA ILE A 341 2.57 -18.11 9.75
C ILE A 341 3.81 -18.24 8.86
N MET A 342 3.85 -17.41 7.81
CA MET A 342 4.99 -17.29 6.89
C MET A 342 5.64 -15.90 6.93
N ASN A 343 4.88 -14.86 7.26
CA ASN A 343 5.38 -13.49 7.28
C ASN A 343 6.27 -13.25 8.53
N GLU A 344 7.55 -12.99 8.32
CA GLU A 344 8.54 -12.79 9.40
C GLU A 344 8.24 -11.59 10.31
N LEU A 345 7.70 -10.49 9.77
CA LEU A 345 7.35 -9.32 10.57
C LEU A 345 6.17 -9.61 11.50
N LEU A 346 5.14 -10.29 10.96
CA LEU A 346 4.01 -10.70 11.76
C LEU A 346 4.40 -11.80 12.76
N TYR A 347 5.35 -12.68 12.40
CA TYR A 347 5.90 -13.68 13.33
C TYR A 347 6.52 -13.01 14.56
N ALA A 348 7.40 -12.01 14.37
CA ALA A 348 8.00 -11.27 15.48
C ALA A 348 6.94 -10.62 16.38
N GLN A 349 5.89 -10.06 15.80
CA GLN A 349 4.77 -9.49 16.56
C GLN A 349 4.03 -10.56 17.37
N ARG A 350 3.75 -11.74 16.79
CA ARG A 350 3.04 -12.81 17.52
C ARG A 350 3.85 -13.39 18.68
N ILE A 351 5.17 -13.48 18.54
CA ILE A 351 6.03 -13.86 19.67
C ILE A 351 5.94 -12.80 20.79
N ALA A 352 5.95 -11.51 20.44
CA ALA A 352 5.74 -10.44 21.41
C ALA A 352 4.34 -10.48 22.07
N ASP A 353 3.31 -10.91 21.32
CA ASP A 353 1.94 -11.13 21.83
C ASP A 353 1.82 -12.38 22.74
N GLY A 354 2.91 -13.14 22.95
CA GLY A 354 2.95 -14.30 23.85
C GLY A 354 2.69 -15.66 23.19
N TYR A 355 2.76 -15.75 21.85
CA TYR A 355 2.71 -17.05 21.17
C TYR A 355 4.03 -17.82 21.33
N GLU A 356 3.93 -19.14 21.42
CA GLU A 356 5.07 -20.05 21.46
C GLU A 356 5.33 -20.68 20.09
N THR A 357 6.59 -20.72 19.68
CA THR A 357 7.00 -21.44 18.46
C THR A 357 6.92 -22.95 18.65
N ARG A 358 6.28 -23.62 17.70
CA ARG A 358 6.17 -25.07 17.58
C ARG A 358 6.87 -25.55 16.31
N THR A 359 6.86 -26.86 16.10
CA THR A 359 7.48 -27.50 14.94
C THR A 359 6.91 -26.95 13.64
N GLN A 360 7.79 -26.63 12.69
CA GLN A 360 7.43 -26.14 11.36
C GLN A 360 6.50 -27.13 10.65
N LEU A 361 5.47 -26.62 9.97
CA LEU A 361 4.50 -27.44 9.25
C LEU A 361 5.08 -28.00 7.94
N GLY A 362 5.86 -27.19 7.24
CA GLY A 362 6.44 -27.49 5.94
C GLY A 362 6.84 -26.21 5.20
N TRP A 363 6.91 -26.28 3.88
CA TRP A 363 7.25 -25.18 2.99
C TRP A 363 6.10 -24.91 2.02
N ALA A 364 5.70 -23.65 1.92
CA ALA A 364 4.61 -23.18 1.08
C ALA A 364 4.98 -21.85 0.42
N VAL A 365 4.05 -21.26 -0.32
CA VAL A 365 4.27 -19.98 -1.02
C VAL A 365 3.28 -18.91 -0.54
N PRO A 366 3.68 -17.62 -0.50
CA PRO A 366 2.84 -16.56 0.07
C PRO A 366 1.66 -16.17 -0.82
N GLY A 367 1.74 -16.43 -2.13
CA GLY A 367 0.72 -16.04 -3.10
C GLY A 367 0.20 -17.19 -3.93
N VAL A 368 -1.07 -17.09 -4.32
CA VAL A 368 -1.75 -18.06 -5.19
C VAL A 368 -1.13 -18.03 -6.59
N GLY A 369 -0.93 -19.21 -7.18
CA GLY A 369 -0.36 -19.39 -8.51
C GLY A 369 1.18 -19.47 -8.52
N MET A 370 1.86 -19.10 -7.42
CA MET A 370 3.30 -19.24 -7.33
C MET A 370 3.68 -20.72 -7.35
N CYS A 371 4.57 -21.12 -8.26
CA CYS A 371 5.07 -22.50 -8.39
C CYS A 371 3.97 -23.57 -8.49
N GLY A 372 2.82 -23.23 -9.07
CA GLY A 372 1.67 -24.15 -9.21
C GLY A 372 0.83 -24.34 -7.94
N ALA A 373 1.07 -23.59 -6.86
CA ALA A 373 0.26 -23.63 -5.66
C ALA A 373 -1.05 -22.84 -5.86
N THR A 374 -2.12 -23.53 -6.19
CA THR A 374 -3.44 -22.93 -6.46
C THR A 374 -4.41 -23.04 -5.29
N GLN A 375 -4.09 -23.88 -4.29
CA GLN A 375 -4.99 -24.14 -3.17
C GLN A 375 -4.77 -23.11 -2.05
N LYS A 376 -5.80 -22.30 -1.78
CA LYS A 376 -5.78 -21.24 -0.77
C LYS A 376 -6.06 -21.80 0.63
N ILE A 377 -5.24 -21.38 1.60
CA ILE A 377 -5.54 -21.51 3.03
C ILE A 377 -5.94 -20.12 3.54
N TYR A 378 -7.18 -19.99 3.96
CA TYR A 378 -7.76 -18.73 4.40
C TYR A 378 -7.61 -18.54 5.90
N GLU A 379 -7.34 -17.30 6.30
CA GLU A 379 -7.30 -16.86 7.68
C GLU A 379 -8.63 -16.23 8.10
N LEU A 380 -9.16 -16.69 9.22
CA LEU A 380 -10.37 -16.19 9.84
C LEU A 380 -10.08 -15.92 11.32
N TYR A 381 -10.75 -14.93 11.89
CA TYR A 381 -10.61 -14.57 13.30
C TYR A 381 -11.96 -14.42 13.98
N LYS A 382 -12.07 -14.89 15.22
CA LYS A 382 -13.22 -14.62 16.05
C LYS A 382 -12.77 -14.33 17.49
N PRO A 383 -13.32 -13.30 18.16
CA PRO A 383 -13.01 -13.04 19.56
C PRO A 383 -13.19 -14.31 20.42
N HIS A 384 -12.27 -14.54 21.35
CA HIS A 384 -12.18 -15.72 22.23
C HIS A 384 -11.86 -17.06 21.57
N ASP A 385 -12.24 -17.29 20.31
CA ASP A 385 -11.87 -18.51 19.58
C ASP A 385 -10.50 -18.38 18.89
N GLY A 386 -10.04 -17.15 18.64
CA GLY A 386 -8.74 -16.85 18.05
C GLY A 386 -8.70 -16.99 16.53
N ILE A 387 -7.50 -17.23 16.00
CA ILE A 387 -7.26 -17.42 14.57
C ILE A 387 -7.56 -18.87 14.19
N ILE A 388 -8.23 -19.05 13.05
CA ILE A 388 -8.45 -20.35 12.42
C ILE A 388 -8.05 -20.29 10.95
N GLN A 389 -7.43 -21.36 10.46
CA GLN A 389 -6.95 -21.47 9.08
C GLN A 389 -7.56 -22.67 8.37
N VAL A 390 -8.22 -22.43 7.24
CA VAL A 390 -9.15 -23.39 6.60
C VAL A 390 -9.10 -23.33 5.06
N PRO A 391 -9.51 -24.40 4.37
CA PRO A 391 -9.74 -24.37 2.93
C PRO A 391 -11.01 -23.57 2.57
N GLU A 392 -11.16 -23.28 1.27
CA GLU A 392 -12.30 -22.53 0.71
C GLU A 392 -13.66 -23.11 1.08
N SER A 393 -13.77 -24.45 1.10
CA SER A 393 -15.02 -25.19 1.34
C SER A 393 -15.68 -24.88 2.69
N MET A 394 -14.93 -24.34 3.66
CA MET A 394 -15.44 -24.03 5.00
C MET A 394 -15.69 -22.54 5.24
N LEU A 395 -15.33 -21.67 4.30
CA LEU A 395 -15.46 -20.22 4.47
C LEU A 395 -16.91 -19.82 4.78
N SER A 396 -17.86 -20.28 3.97
CA SER A 396 -19.28 -19.90 4.12
C SER A 396 -19.84 -20.28 5.50
N GLN A 397 -19.53 -21.49 5.97
CA GLN A 397 -19.95 -21.97 7.29
C GLN A 397 -19.32 -21.16 8.44
N LEU A 398 -18.02 -20.86 8.36
CA LEU A 398 -17.36 -20.13 9.44
C LEU A 398 -17.76 -18.66 9.48
N LEU A 399 -17.88 -18.01 8.32
CA LEU A 399 -18.38 -16.64 8.22
C LEU A 399 -19.79 -16.51 8.80
N SER A 400 -20.69 -17.44 8.48
CA SER A 400 -22.05 -17.46 9.06
C SER A 400 -22.08 -17.72 10.57
N SER A 401 -21.06 -18.39 11.12
CA SER A 401 -20.90 -18.59 12.57
C SER A 401 -20.23 -17.42 13.32
N GLY A 402 -19.97 -16.31 12.63
CA GLY A 402 -19.43 -15.07 13.22
C GLY A 402 -17.91 -14.94 13.18
N TYR A 403 -17.20 -15.76 12.40
CA TYR A 403 -15.79 -15.49 12.10
C TYR A 403 -15.67 -14.33 11.11
N VAL A 404 -14.62 -13.53 11.24
CA VAL A 404 -14.27 -12.42 10.36
C VAL A 404 -13.12 -12.84 9.45
N TYR A 405 -13.28 -12.61 8.15
CA TYR A 405 -12.24 -12.84 7.15
C TYR A 405 -11.01 -11.94 7.38
N GLN A 406 -9.81 -12.53 7.39
CA GLN A 406 -8.53 -11.81 7.53
C GLN A 406 -7.66 -11.88 6.27
N GLY A 407 -7.90 -12.82 5.36
CA GLY A 407 -7.14 -12.93 4.11
C GLY A 407 -6.81 -14.37 3.71
N VAL A 408 -5.90 -14.52 2.75
CA VAL A 408 -5.23 -15.79 2.46
C VAL A 408 -3.92 -15.81 3.25
N SER A 409 -3.74 -16.78 4.15
CA SER A 409 -2.49 -16.89 4.92
C SER A 409 -1.33 -17.33 4.02
N PHE A 410 -1.57 -18.35 3.20
CA PHE A 410 -0.61 -18.91 2.26
C PHE A 410 -1.30 -19.83 1.25
N ALA A 411 -0.59 -20.17 0.18
CA ALA A 411 -1.04 -21.09 -0.85
C ALA A 411 -0.22 -22.39 -0.83
N ILE A 412 -0.91 -23.50 -1.06
CA ILE A 412 -0.37 -24.85 -1.12
C ILE A 412 -0.79 -25.54 -2.43
N TRP A 413 -0.32 -26.76 -2.66
CA TRP A 413 -0.62 -27.51 -3.88
C TRP A 413 -1.91 -28.31 -3.77
N PRO A 414 -2.67 -28.50 -4.86
CA PRO A 414 -3.86 -29.35 -4.85
C PRO A 414 -3.49 -30.81 -4.59
N VAL A 415 -4.42 -31.58 -4.03
CA VAL A 415 -4.24 -33.01 -3.67
C VAL A 415 -3.96 -33.91 -4.88
N SER A 416 -4.35 -33.47 -6.09
CA SER A 416 -4.64 -34.21 -7.34
C SER A 416 -6.11 -34.63 -7.43
#